data_AF-A0A538LBA2-F1
#
_entry.id   AF-A0A538LBA2-F1
#
_cell.length_a   1.000
_cell.length_b   1.000
_cell.length_c   1.000
_cell.angle_alpha   90.00
_cell.angle_beta   90.00
_cell.angle_gamma   90.00
#
_symmetry.space_group_name_H-M   'P 1'
#
loop_
_entity.id
_entity.type
_entity.pdbx_description
1 polymer ?
#
loop_
_entity_poly.entity_id
_entity_poly.type
_entity_poly.pdbx_seq_one_letter_code
_entity_poly.pdbx_strand_id
1 'polypeptide(L)'
;MDPKQLALGVGWARVVFGAAFITMPGWTGRIWIGSDSHRPAVKTLTQAIGARDLMMGAGALIAMRRGKRARGWLEAIAVTDAIDFSCGFLAGGRIPKSSRLAVLVLAGMSALQAAAASRGVDAS
;
A
#
# COMPACT_ATOMS: atom_id res chain seq x y z
N MET A 1 -4.12 11.73 -17.35
CA MET A 1 -3.92 10.27 -17.22
C MET A 1 -5.28 9.62 -17.11
N ASP A 2 -5.49 8.49 -17.78
CA ASP A 2 -6.74 7.72 -17.69
C ASP A 2 -6.92 7.18 -16.25
N PRO A 3 -8.04 7.49 -15.56
CA PRO A 3 -8.32 6.97 -14.22
C PRO A 3 -8.25 5.44 -14.11
N LYS A 4 -8.60 4.70 -15.18
CA LYS A 4 -8.52 3.23 -15.19
C LYS A 4 -7.08 2.75 -15.23
N GLN A 5 -6.22 3.39 -16.01
CA GLN A 5 -4.78 3.09 -16.01
C GLN A 5 -4.14 3.37 -14.64
N LEU A 6 -4.52 4.48 -13.99
CA LEU A 6 -4.09 4.79 -12.62
C LEU A 6 -4.56 3.72 -11.63
N ALA A 7 -5.83 3.33 -11.69
CA ALA A 7 -6.39 2.29 -10.84
C ALA A 7 -5.71 0.93 -11.04
N LEU A 8 -5.41 0.55 -12.29
CA LEU A 8 -4.65 -0.65 -12.61
C LEU A 8 -3.23 -0.60 -12.01
N GLY A 9 -2.56 0.54 -12.14
CA GLY A 9 -1.23 0.76 -11.54
C GLY A 9 -1.25 0.60 -10.02
N VAL A 10 -2.20 1.25 -9.34
CA VAL A 10 -2.39 1.14 -7.89
C VAL A 10 -2.67 -0.30 -7.48
N GLY A 11 -3.59 -0.98 -8.18
CA GLY A 11 -3.96 -2.37 -7.90
C GLY A 11 -2.78 -3.34 -8.05
N TRP A 12 -2.01 -3.23 -9.13
CA TRP A 12 -0.83 -4.07 -9.33
C TRP A 12 0.30 -3.77 -8.35
N ALA A 13 0.56 -2.50 -8.07
CA ALA A 13 1.55 -2.11 -7.06
C ALA A 13 1.23 -2.77 -5.71
N ARG A 14 -0.03 -2.74 -5.28
CA ARG A 14 -0.50 -3.40 -4.05
C ARG A 14 -0.27 -4.90 -4.04
N VAL A 15 -0.58 -5.56 -5.15
CA VAL A 15 -0.36 -7.01 -5.28
C VAL A 15 1.13 -7.33 -5.16
N VAL A 16 2.00 -6.58 -5.86
CA VAL A 16 3.44 -6.80 -5.86
C VAL A 16 4.04 -6.52 -4.47
N PHE A 17 3.73 -5.38 -3.85
CA PHE A 17 4.22 -5.05 -2.51
C PHE A 17 3.68 -6.04 -1.46
N GLY A 18 2.40 -6.38 -1.52
CA GLY A 18 1.80 -7.34 -0.61
C GLY A 18 2.45 -8.72 -0.71
N ALA A 19 2.64 -9.22 -1.92
CA ALA A 19 3.34 -10.49 -2.16
C ALA A 19 4.80 -10.45 -1.68
N ALA A 20 5.51 -9.35 -1.90
CA ALA A 20 6.88 -9.17 -1.43
C ALA A 20 6.94 -9.13 0.11
N PHE A 21 5.97 -8.49 0.78
CA PHE A 21 5.89 -8.44 2.24
C PHE A 21 5.62 -9.83 2.83
N ILE A 22 4.84 -10.67 2.15
CA ILE A 22 4.56 -12.04 2.59
C ILE A 22 5.78 -12.95 2.39
N THR A 23 6.42 -12.89 1.22
CA THR A 23 7.48 -13.83 0.82
C THR A 23 8.87 -13.41 1.28
N MET A 24 9.14 -12.12 1.41
CA MET A 24 10.44 -11.55 1.77
C MET A 24 10.37 -10.55 2.93
N PRO A 25 9.71 -10.88 4.06
CA PRO A 25 9.40 -9.91 5.14
C PRO A 25 10.63 -9.30 5.81
N GLY A 26 11.77 -9.99 5.81
CA GLY A 26 13.03 -9.45 6.35
C GLY A 26 13.62 -8.35 5.47
N TRP A 27 13.59 -8.53 4.15
CA TRP A 27 14.12 -7.54 3.20
C TRP A 27 13.20 -6.32 3.10
N THR A 28 11.90 -6.54 2.92
CA THR A 28 10.91 -5.46 2.85
C THR A 28 10.78 -4.72 4.18
N GLY A 29 10.76 -5.46 5.29
CA GLY A 29 10.76 -4.90 6.63
C GLY A 29 12.01 -4.06 6.91
N ARG A 30 13.18 -4.39 6.35
CA ARG A 30 14.41 -3.60 6.56
C ARG A 30 14.30 -2.20 5.95
N ILE A 31 13.67 -2.09 4.78
CA ILE A 31 13.41 -0.80 4.13
C ILE A 31 12.45 0.02 5.00
N TRP A 32 11.42 -0.63 5.54
CA TRP A 32 10.31 0.03 6.23
C TRP A 32 10.55 0.34 7.72
N ILE A 33 11.12 -0.61 8.46
CA ILE A 33 11.22 -0.61 9.92
C ILE A 33 12.67 -0.47 10.37
N GLY A 34 13.63 -0.82 9.52
CA GLY A 34 15.05 -0.78 9.84
C GLY A 34 15.55 -2.07 10.48
N SER A 35 16.49 -1.97 11.43
CA SER A 35 17.16 -3.13 12.03
C SER A 35 16.22 -4.11 12.73
N ASP A 36 15.11 -3.62 13.30
CA ASP A 36 14.14 -4.46 14.03
C ASP A 36 13.37 -5.46 13.14
N SER A 37 13.43 -5.29 11.82
CA SER A 37 12.84 -6.21 10.83
C SER A 37 13.36 -7.66 10.90
N HIS A 38 14.50 -7.89 11.55
CA HIS A 38 15.04 -9.23 11.73
C HIS A 38 14.27 -10.04 12.78
N ARG A 39 13.53 -9.38 13.68
CA ARG A 39 12.80 -10.02 14.78
C ARG A 39 11.63 -10.86 14.23
N PRO A 40 11.47 -12.13 14.64
CA PRO A 40 10.42 -13.00 14.11
C PRO A 40 9.00 -12.42 14.22
N ALA A 41 8.65 -11.82 15.38
CA ALA A 41 7.35 -11.19 15.57
C ALA A 41 7.09 -10.02 14.59
N VAL A 42 8.13 -9.24 14.29
CA VAL A 42 8.04 -8.14 13.31
C VAL A 42 7.83 -8.70 11.90
N LYS A 43 8.49 -9.79 11.54
CA LYS A 43 8.26 -10.46 10.24
C LYS A 43 6.81 -10.93 10.10
N THR A 44 6.25 -11.56 11.12
CA THR A 44 4.84 -11.98 11.11
C THR A 44 3.89 -10.81 10.92
N LEU A 45 4.14 -9.68 11.59
CA LEU A 45 3.36 -8.45 11.39
C LEU A 45 3.52 -7.91 9.96
N THR A 46 4.75 -7.87 9.42
CA THR A 46 5.01 -7.45 8.03
C THR A 46 4.23 -8.32 7.04
N GLN A 47 4.19 -9.64 7.24
CA GLN A 47 3.44 -10.56 6.37
C GLN A 47 1.94 -10.34 6.46
N ALA A 48 1.39 -10.11 7.67
CA ALA A 48 -0.03 -9.81 7.85
C ALA A 48 -0.43 -8.51 7.13
N ILE A 49 0.42 -7.48 7.20
CA ILE A 49 0.24 -6.22 6.48
C ILE A 49 0.37 -6.45 4.97
N GLY A 50 1.30 -7.30 4.54
CA GLY A 50 1.41 -7.73 3.15
C GLY A 50 0.15 -8.41 2.62
N ALA A 51 -0.48 -9.28 3.43
CA ALA A 51 -1.74 -9.92 3.08
C ALA A 51 -2.88 -8.91 2.91
N ARG A 52 -2.97 -7.90 3.77
CA ARG A 52 -3.93 -6.78 3.65
C ARG A 52 -3.75 -6.08 2.30
N ASP A 53 -2.52 -5.70 1.97
CA ASP A 53 -2.21 -4.97 0.74
C ASP A 53 -2.48 -5.81 -0.51
N LEU A 54 -2.08 -7.08 -0.50
CA LEU A 54 -2.37 -8.04 -1.57
C LEU A 54 -3.87 -8.15 -1.83
N MET A 55 -4.67 -8.30 -0.78
CA MET A 55 -6.12 -8.46 -0.90
C MET A 55 -6.81 -7.19 -1.38
N MET A 56 -6.39 -6.01 -0.91
CA MET A 56 -6.93 -4.74 -1.41
C MET A 56 -6.63 -4.52 -2.89
N GLY A 57 -5.40 -4.80 -3.32
CA GLY A 57 -5.00 -4.71 -4.73
C GLY A 57 -5.76 -5.71 -5.61
N ALA A 58 -5.80 -6.97 -5.19
CA ALA A 58 -6.53 -8.02 -5.89
C ALA A 58 -8.04 -7.71 -5.98
N GLY A 59 -8.65 -7.21 -4.89
CA GLY A 59 -10.05 -6.79 -4.85
C GLY A 59 -10.36 -5.71 -5.89
N ALA A 60 -9.53 -4.66 -5.97
CA ALA A 60 -9.65 -3.61 -6.98
C ALA A 60 -9.52 -4.16 -8.40
N LEU A 61 -8.48 -4.96 -8.68
CA LEU A 61 -8.22 -5.53 -10.01
C LEU A 61 -9.34 -6.49 -10.45
N ILE A 62 -9.84 -7.34 -9.55
CA ILE A 62 -10.94 -8.26 -9.83
C ILE A 62 -12.24 -7.50 -10.10
N ALA A 63 -12.52 -6.42 -9.35
CA ALA A 63 -13.68 -5.58 -9.58
C ALA A 63 -13.63 -4.97 -10.98
N MET A 64 -12.52 -4.33 -11.35
CA MET A 64 -12.32 -3.74 -12.68
C MET A 64 -12.44 -4.78 -13.80
N ARG A 65 -11.79 -5.95 -13.65
CA ARG A 65 -11.85 -7.04 -14.64
C ARG A 65 -13.27 -7.56 -14.86
N ARG A 66 -14.11 -7.54 -13.82
CA ARG A 66 -15.51 -8.00 -13.87
C ARG A 66 -16.50 -6.89 -14.25
N GLY A 67 -16.02 -5.69 -14.60
CA GLY A 67 -16.89 -4.53 -14.87
C GLY A 67 -17.71 -4.09 -13.64
N LYS A 68 -17.24 -4.42 -12.43
CA LYS A 68 -17.86 -3.99 -11.16
C LYS A 68 -17.17 -2.72 -10.65
N ARG A 69 -17.89 -1.97 -9.81
CA ARG A 69 -17.38 -0.75 -9.18
C ARG A 69 -16.10 -1.01 -8.39
N ALA A 70 -15.02 -0.35 -8.77
CA ALA A 70 -13.71 -0.44 -8.12
C ALA A 70 -13.42 0.76 -7.20
N ARG A 71 -14.24 1.82 -7.27
CA ARG A 71 -14.05 3.05 -6.50
C ARG A 71 -13.88 2.79 -5.00
N GLY A 72 -14.73 1.96 -4.39
CA GLY A 72 -14.65 1.67 -2.95
C GLY A 72 -13.33 1.00 -2.54
N TRP A 73 -12.75 0.16 -3.39
CA TRP A 73 -11.43 -0.44 -3.13
C TRP A 73 -10.31 0.61 -3.19
N LEU A 74 -10.36 1.52 -4.16
CA LEU A 74 -9.38 2.60 -4.29
C LEU A 74 -9.48 3.60 -3.14
N GLU A 75 -10.70 3.94 -2.70
CA GLU A 75 -10.92 4.77 -1.51
C GLU A 75 -10.35 4.10 -0.26
N ALA A 76 -10.59 2.80 -0.06
CA ALA A 76 -10.02 2.05 1.06
C ALA A 76 -8.48 2.02 1.03
N ILE A 77 -7.88 1.85 -0.15
CA ILE A 77 -6.42 1.93 -0.33
C ILE A 77 -5.92 3.34 0.03
N ALA A 78 -6.56 4.39 -0.47
CA ALA A 78 -6.18 5.76 -0.19
C ALA A 78 -6.24 6.10 1.30
N VAL A 79 -7.29 5.66 2.00
CA VAL A 79 -7.44 5.84 3.45
C VAL A 79 -6.38 5.06 4.21
N THR A 80 -6.11 3.82 3.81
CA THR A 80 -5.07 2.99 4.45
C THR A 80 -3.70 3.65 4.34
N ASP A 81 -3.35 4.18 3.17
CA ASP A 81 -2.09 4.89 2.97
C ASP A 81 -2.00 6.19 3.73
N ALA A 82 -3.10 6.94 3.83
CA ALA A 82 -3.14 8.14 4.65
C ALA A 82 -2.86 7.81 6.12
N ILE A 83 -3.40 6.69 6.62
CA ILE A 83 -3.10 6.19 7.97
C ILE A 83 -1.63 5.79 8.10
N ASP A 84 -1.10 5.01 7.15
CA ASP A 84 0.30 4.57 7.16
C ASP A 84 1.26 5.78 7.11
N PHE A 85 0.94 6.80 6.31
CA PHE A 85 1.63 8.09 6.28
C PHE A 85 1.59 8.79 7.64
N SER A 86 0.40 8.94 8.23
CA SER A 86 0.23 9.57 9.53
C SER A 86 0.99 8.83 10.63
N CYS A 87 0.95 7.50 10.65
CA CYS A 87 1.72 6.69 11.59
C CYS A 87 3.23 6.88 11.39
N GLY A 88 3.72 6.87 10.15
CA GLY A 88 5.12 7.12 9.84
C GLY A 88 5.57 8.54 10.23
N PHE A 89 4.69 9.53 10.08
CA PHE A 89 4.94 10.91 10.47
C PHE A 89 5.05 11.03 12.00
N LEU A 90 4.07 10.47 12.71
CA LEU A 90 3.97 10.49 14.18
C LEU A 90 5.03 9.61 14.86
N ALA A 91 5.55 8.59 14.18
CA ALA A 91 6.66 7.78 14.68
C ALA A 91 7.91 8.63 14.96
N GLY A 92 8.07 9.76 14.26
CA GLY A 92 9.08 10.75 14.59
C GLY A 92 10.51 10.19 14.50
N GLY A 93 11.25 10.25 15.60
CA GLY A 93 12.61 9.70 15.71
C GLY A 93 12.69 8.23 16.17
N ARG A 94 11.55 7.55 16.36
CA ARG A 94 11.50 6.15 16.83
C ARG A 94 11.91 5.14 15.76
N ILE A 95 11.94 5.57 14.49
CA ILE A 95 12.37 4.77 13.35
C ILE A 95 13.50 5.50 12.60
N PRO A 96 14.38 4.77 11.89
CA PRO A 96 15.46 5.38 11.12
C PRO A 96 14.94 6.43 10.12
N LYS A 97 15.69 7.52 9.92
CA LYS A 97 15.29 8.62 9.03
C LYS A 97 15.03 8.16 7.59
N SER A 98 15.85 7.24 7.08
CA SER A 98 15.69 6.68 5.73
C SER A 98 14.39 5.89 5.60
N SER A 99 14.09 5.03 6.57
CA SER A 99 12.84 4.26 6.65
C SER A 99 11.63 5.17 6.78
N ARG A 100 11.69 6.21 7.63
CA ARG A 100 10.63 7.21 7.74
C ARG A 100 10.39 7.93 6.42
N LEU A 101 11.45 8.40 5.76
CA LEU A 101 11.32 9.09 4.47
C LEU A 101 10.69 8.17 3.41
N ALA A 102 11.12 6.91 3.36
CA ALA A 102 10.56 5.92 2.44
C ALA A 102 9.05 5.74 2.66
N VAL A 103 8.59 5.60 3.91
CA VAL A 103 7.15 5.50 4.23
C VAL A 103 6.40 6.73 3.80
N LEU A 104 6.87 7.91 4.19
CA LEU A 104 6.16 9.16 3.91
C LEU A 104 6.00 9.39 2.41
N VAL A 105 7.04 9.12 1.64
CA VAL A 105 6.99 9.26 0.18
C VAL A 105 6.07 8.20 -0.43
N LEU A 106 6.26 6.92 -0.09
CA LEU A 106 5.49 5.82 -0.69
C LEU A 106 4.00 5.90 -0.33
N ALA A 107 3.69 6.04 0.96
CA ALA A 107 2.32 6.12 1.44
C ALA A 107 1.64 7.42 0.95
N GLY A 108 2.32 8.56 1.03
CA GLY A 108 1.77 9.83 0.55
C GLY A 108 1.46 9.83 -0.95
N MET A 109 2.41 9.36 -1.78
CA MET A 109 2.20 9.27 -3.23
C MET A 109 1.11 8.28 -3.60
N SER A 110 1.08 7.11 -2.94
CA SER A 110 0.06 6.11 -3.17
C SER A 110 -1.34 6.59 -2.75
N ALA A 111 -1.46 7.26 -1.61
CA ALA A 111 -2.72 7.84 -1.15
C ALA A 111 -3.31 8.80 -2.18
N LEU A 112 -2.47 9.71 -2.70
CA LEU A 112 -2.85 10.68 -3.72
C LEU A 112 -3.24 9.99 -5.04
N GLN A 113 -2.46 8.99 -5.47
CA GLN A 113 -2.72 8.26 -6.71
C GLN A 113 -4.04 7.48 -6.64
N ALA A 114 -4.29 6.79 -5.53
CA ALA A 114 -5.51 6.03 -5.30
C ALA A 114 -6.75 6.94 -5.18
N ALA A 115 -6.62 8.09 -4.49
CA ALA A 115 -7.68 9.09 -4.39
C ALA A 115 -7.96 9.78 -5.74
N ALA A 116 -6.95 9.98 -6.59
CA ALA A 116 -7.15 10.51 -7.93
C ALA A 116 -7.84 9.48 -8.83
N ALA A 117 -7.41 8.21 -8.77
CA ALA A 117 -8.01 7.13 -9.54
C ALA A 117 -9.48 6.87 -9.16
N SER A 118 -9.81 6.94 -7.86
CA SER A 118 -11.18 6.69 -7.36
C SER A 118 -12.23 7.66 -7.91
N ARG A 119 -11.84 8.89 -8.26
CA ARG A 119 -12.74 9.91 -8.81
C ARG A 119 -13.29 9.57 -10.20
N GLY A 120 -12.58 8.74 -10.97
CA GLY A 120 -12.92 8.48 -12.36
C GLY A 120 -12.92 7.00 -12.78
N VAL A 121 -12.50 6.07 -11.92
CA VAL A 121 -12.38 4.65 -12.30
C VAL A 121 -13.70 4.02 -12.76
N ASP A 122 -14.81 4.44 -12.15
CA ASP A 122 -16.15 3.94 -12.43
C ASP A 122 -16.95 4.88 -13.35
N ALA A 123 -16.33 5.95 -13.85
CA ALA A 123 -16.94 6.81 -14.86
C ALA A 123 -16.87 6.08 -16.21
N SER A 124 -17.96 5.42 -16.57
CA SER A 124 -18.20 4.77 -17.86
C SER A 124 -19.68 4.84 -18.17
#